data_AF-A0A6P6PEA4-F1
#
_entry.id   AF-A0A6P6PEA4-F1
#
_cell.length_a   1.000
_cell.length_b   1.000
_cell.length_c   1.000
_cell.angle_alpha   90.00
_cell.angle_beta   90.00
_cell.angle_gamma   90.00
#
_symmetry.space_group_name_H-M   'P 1'
#
loop_
_entity.id
_entity.type
_entity.pdbx_description
1 polymer ?
#
loop_
_entity_poly.entity_id
_entity_poly.type
_entity_poly.pdbx_seq_one_letter_code
_entity_poly.pdbx_strand_id
1 'polypeptide(L)'
;MKCGVTDEGCGALASALRSNPSHLRELYLTGNKLRASGVNLLSDLLKDPRCKLETLWLRYCGVTDEGCAALASALRSNPSHLRELSLSGNKLGASGVKLLSDGLKDPHCPLETLG
;
A
#
# COMPACT_ATOMS: atom_id res chain seq x y z
N MET A 1 13.78 -5.07 9.79
CA MET A 1 15.00 -4.50 9.16
C MET A 1 14.59 -3.15 8.58
N LYS A 2 15.21 -2.03 8.99
CA LYS A 2 14.90 -0.69 8.46
C LYS A 2 15.89 -0.39 7.34
N CYS A 3 15.43 -0.35 6.09
CA CYS A 3 16.31 -0.15 4.93
C CYS A 3 16.54 1.34 4.58
N GLY A 4 15.89 2.27 5.28
CA GLY A 4 16.10 3.70 5.10
C GLY A 4 15.33 4.31 3.93
N VAL A 5 14.31 3.61 3.41
CA VAL A 5 13.42 4.14 2.37
C VAL A 5 12.67 5.37 2.94
N THR A 6 12.88 6.51 2.28
CA THR A 6 12.17 7.78 2.52
C THR A 6 11.04 7.95 1.51
N ASP A 7 10.27 9.02 1.64
CA ASP A 7 9.22 9.39 0.67
C ASP A 7 9.78 9.49 -0.77
N GLU A 8 10.98 10.04 -0.94
CA GLU A 8 11.70 10.07 -2.23
C GLU A 8 12.06 8.66 -2.71
N GLY A 9 12.49 7.79 -1.79
CA GLY A 9 12.73 6.38 -2.06
C GLY A 9 11.47 5.65 -2.53
N CYS A 10 10.29 5.97 -1.99
CA CYS A 10 9.01 5.45 -2.48
C CYS A 10 8.73 5.92 -3.91
N GLY A 11 9.05 7.17 -4.26
CA GLY A 11 8.91 7.68 -5.62
C GLY A 11 9.80 6.94 -6.61
N ALA A 12 11.07 6.73 -6.26
CA ALA A 12 12.00 5.96 -7.07
C ALA A 12 11.54 4.50 -7.23
N LEU A 13 11.07 3.87 -6.14
CA LEU A 13 10.52 2.52 -6.17
C LEU A 13 9.29 2.43 -7.08
N ALA A 14 8.33 3.34 -6.92
CA ALA A 14 7.13 3.39 -7.75
C ALA A 14 7.46 3.58 -9.23
N SER A 15 8.41 4.47 -9.54
CA SER A 15 8.89 4.69 -10.91
C SER A 15 9.53 3.42 -11.50
N ALA A 16 10.39 2.75 -10.73
CA ALA A 16 11.03 1.50 -11.15
C ALA A 16 9.99 0.39 -11.42
N LEU A 17 8.98 0.24 -10.55
CA LEU A 17 7.94 -0.78 -10.69
C LEU A 17 6.96 -0.48 -11.84
N ARG A 18 6.81 0.78 -12.25
CA ARG A 18 5.99 1.18 -13.42
C ARG A 18 6.72 1.07 -14.75
N SER A 19 8.00 1.43 -14.77
CA SER A 19 8.78 1.59 -16.01
C SER A 19 9.17 0.26 -16.65
N ASN A 20 9.30 -0.79 -15.84
CA ASN A 20 9.52 -2.15 -16.29
C ASN A 20 8.45 -3.00 -15.61
N PRO A 21 7.54 -3.70 -16.32
CA PRO A 21 6.50 -4.50 -15.69
C PRO A 21 7.16 -5.49 -14.74
N SER A 22 7.19 -5.13 -13.46
CA SER A 22 8.02 -5.86 -12.53
C SER A 22 7.34 -7.19 -12.26
N HIS A 23 8.10 -8.28 -12.26
CA HIS A 23 7.64 -9.55 -11.72
C HIS A 23 7.53 -9.53 -10.19
N LEU A 24 7.72 -8.38 -9.54
CA LEU A 24 7.65 -8.25 -8.10
C LEU A 24 6.22 -8.52 -7.63
N ARG A 25 6.08 -9.58 -6.84
CA ARG A 25 4.82 -9.97 -6.19
C ARG A 25 4.77 -9.50 -4.74
N GLU A 26 5.92 -9.35 -4.10
CA GLU A 26 5.99 -9.10 -2.66
C GLU A 26 6.89 -7.91 -2.37
N LEU A 27 6.41 -7.00 -1.53
CA LEU A 27 7.14 -5.80 -1.13
C LEU A 27 7.04 -5.60 0.39
N TYR A 28 8.18 -5.72 1.04
CA TYR A 28 8.32 -5.59 2.48
C TYR A 28 9.04 -4.28 2.84
N LEU A 29 8.29 -3.30 3.35
CA LEU A 29 8.83 -1.99 3.73
C LEU A 29 8.80 -1.76 5.24
N THR A 30 8.63 -2.82 6.03
CA THR A 30 8.50 -2.76 7.50
C THR A 30 9.57 -1.87 8.15
N GLY A 31 9.13 -0.89 8.94
CA GLY A 31 10.00 0.01 9.73
C GLY A 31 10.56 1.21 8.95
N ASN A 32 10.18 1.43 7.70
CA ASN A 32 10.54 2.62 6.94
C ASN A 32 9.53 3.74 7.15
N LYS A 33 10.00 4.96 7.45
CA LYS A 33 9.11 6.09 7.72
C LYS A 33 8.63 6.70 6.40
N LEU A 34 7.54 6.16 5.85
CA LEU A 34 7.01 6.54 4.54
C LEU A 34 6.05 7.75 4.59
N ARG A 35 5.58 8.11 5.80
CA ARG A 35 4.57 9.16 6.03
C ARG A 35 3.34 9.00 5.10
N ALA A 36 2.53 10.05 4.93
CA ALA A 36 1.38 10.02 4.03
C ALA A 36 1.82 10.01 2.55
N SER A 37 2.79 10.85 2.19
CA SER A 37 3.36 11.00 0.84
C SER A 37 3.85 9.68 0.24
N GLY A 38 4.67 8.92 0.97
CA GLY A 38 5.19 7.64 0.49
C GLY A 38 4.09 6.58 0.34
N VAL A 39 3.10 6.57 1.24
CA VAL A 39 1.94 5.66 1.14
C VAL A 39 1.04 6.03 -0.05
N ASN A 40 0.87 7.32 -0.33
CA ASN A 40 0.12 7.80 -1.48
C ASN A 40 0.78 7.33 -2.79
N LEU A 41 2.11 7.45 -2.91
CA LEU A 41 2.86 6.98 -4.07
C LEU A 41 2.72 5.45 -4.29
N LEU A 42 2.78 4.67 -3.21
CA LEU A 42 2.56 3.22 -3.29
C LEU A 42 1.11 2.90 -3.65
N SER A 43 0.14 3.63 -3.12
CA SER A 43 -1.28 3.47 -3.46
C SER A 43 -1.54 3.77 -4.92
N ASP A 44 -0.90 4.80 -5.47
CA ASP A 44 -1.03 5.12 -6.89
C ASP A 44 -0.35 4.08 -7.79
N LEU A 45 0.75 3.47 -7.33
CA LEU A 45 1.35 2.32 -8.01
C LEU A 45 0.38 1.13 -8.03
N LEU A 46 -0.30 0.83 -6.91
CA LEU A 46 -1.26 -0.27 -6.82
C LEU A 46 -2.46 -0.11 -7.77
N LYS A 47 -2.83 1.14 -8.11
CA LYS A 47 -3.86 1.44 -9.10
C LYS A 47 -3.39 1.26 -10.55
N ASP A 48 -2.09 1.09 -10.79
CA ASP A 48 -1.57 0.85 -12.14
C ASP A 48 -1.93 -0.58 -12.58
N PRO A 49 -2.66 -0.79 -13.69
CA PRO A 49 -3.06 -2.13 -14.14
C PRO A 49 -1.88 -3.07 -14.43
N ARG A 50 -0.69 -2.51 -14.64
CA ARG A 50 0.55 -3.26 -14.88
C ARG A 50 1.22 -3.70 -13.58
N CYS A 51 0.88 -3.11 -12.44
CA CYS A 51 1.38 -3.53 -11.14
C CYS A 51 0.94 -4.96 -10.86
N LYS A 52 1.86 -5.82 -10.42
CA LYS A 52 1.59 -7.24 -10.12
C LYS A 52 1.81 -7.60 -8.66
N LEU A 53 1.85 -6.57 -7.80
CA LEU A 53 2.07 -6.76 -6.38
C LEU A 53 0.87 -7.46 -5.74
N GLU A 54 1.15 -8.56 -5.05
CA GLU A 54 0.21 -9.41 -4.34
C GLU A 54 0.34 -9.23 -2.82
N THR A 55 1.54 -8.94 -2.31
CA THR A 55 1.80 -8.72 -0.88
C THR A 55 2.50 -7.39 -0.64
N LEU A 56 1.96 -6.60 0.29
CA LEU A 56 2.53 -5.33 0.73
C LEU A 56 2.55 -5.23 2.26
N TRP A 57 3.74 -5.16 2.86
CA TRP A 57 3.87 -4.95 4.30
C TRP A 57 4.44 -3.56 4.61
N LEU A 58 3.61 -2.75 5.27
CA LEU A 58 3.92 -1.41 5.74
C LEU A 58 3.96 -1.34 7.27
N ARG A 59 4.40 -2.42 7.94
CA ARG A 59 4.39 -2.49 9.40
C ARG A 59 5.33 -1.43 9.99
N TYR A 60 4.91 -0.73 11.04
CA TYR A 60 5.70 0.35 11.66
C TYR A 60 6.20 1.43 10.68
N CYS A 61 5.43 1.74 9.63
CA CYS A 61 5.83 2.70 8.59
C CYS A 61 5.36 4.14 8.81
N GLY A 62 4.60 4.40 9.88
CA GLY A 62 4.00 5.69 10.14
C GLY A 62 2.84 6.01 9.20
N VAL A 63 2.07 4.99 8.82
CA VAL A 63 0.84 5.15 8.02
C VAL A 63 -0.17 5.99 8.81
N THR A 64 -0.74 7.00 8.16
CA THR A 64 -1.75 7.91 8.69
C THR A 64 -3.14 7.56 8.16
N ASP A 65 -4.18 8.21 8.67
CA ASP A 65 -5.55 8.03 8.14
C ASP A 65 -5.67 8.46 6.67
N GLU A 66 -4.90 9.46 6.24
CA GLU A 66 -4.79 9.85 4.84
C GLU A 66 -4.20 8.70 4.00
N GLY A 67 -3.12 8.08 4.48
CA GLY A 67 -2.54 6.91 3.82
C GLY A 67 -3.52 5.73 3.77
N CYS A 68 -4.32 5.52 4.81
CA CYS A 68 -5.40 4.52 4.81
C CYS A 68 -6.46 4.83 3.75
N ALA A 69 -6.84 6.09 3.57
CA ALA A 69 -7.77 6.52 2.53
C ALA A 69 -7.23 6.20 1.13
N ALA A 70 -5.95 6.50 0.90
CA ALA A 70 -5.27 6.22 -0.37
C ALA A 70 -5.20 4.71 -0.66
N LEU A 71 -4.83 3.91 0.34
CA LEU A 71 -4.81 2.44 0.24
C LEU A 71 -6.21 1.89 -0.03
N ALA A 72 -7.23 2.35 0.70
CA ALA A 72 -8.61 1.93 0.47
C ALA A 72 -9.08 2.24 -0.97
N SER A 73 -8.67 3.40 -1.52
CA SER A 73 -8.96 3.73 -2.92
C SER A 73 -8.25 2.80 -3.91
N ALA A 74 -7.05 2.33 -3.59
CA ALA A 74 -6.32 1.37 -4.42
C ALA A 74 -6.91 -0.05 -4.32
N LEU A 75 -7.42 -0.45 -3.16
CA LEU A 75 -8.09 -1.74 -2.99
C LEU A 75 -9.34 -1.87 -3.86
N ARG A 76 -10.04 -0.75 -4.10
CA ARG A 76 -11.22 -0.69 -5.00
C ARG A 76 -10.86 -0.55 -6.47
N SER A 77 -9.59 -0.35 -6.84
CA SER A 77 -9.24 -0.20 -8.25
C SER A 77 -9.34 -1.54 -8.97
N ASN A 78 -9.78 -1.51 -10.23
CA ASN A 78 -9.91 -2.69 -11.07
C ASN A 78 -9.08 -2.51 -12.35
N PRO A 79 -8.05 -3.34 -12.61
CA PRO A 79 -7.64 -4.47 -11.78
C PRO A 79 -6.82 -4.03 -10.57
N SER A 80 -7.01 -4.73 -9.46
CA SER A 80 -6.06 -4.80 -8.36
C SER A 80 -5.59 -6.24 -8.23
N HIS A 81 -4.33 -6.42 -7.83
CA HIS A 81 -3.73 -7.74 -7.63
C HIS A 81 -3.35 -8.01 -6.17
N LEU A 82 -3.56 -7.03 -5.28
CA LEU A 82 -3.11 -7.11 -3.89
C LEU A 82 -3.99 -8.06 -3.08
N ARG A 83 -3.39 -9.14 -2.56
CA ARG A 83 -4.03 -10.17 -1.73
C ARG A 83 -3.73 -10.01 -0.26
N GLU A 84 -2.55 -9.50 0.08
CA GLU A 84 -2.12 -9.33 1.47
C GLU A 84 -1.60 -7.91 1.74
N LEU A 85 -2.16 -7.29 2.78
CA LEU A 85 -1.73 -5.98 3.27
C LEU A 85 -1.50 -6.05 4.78
N SER A 86 -0.30 -5.71 5.23
CA SER A 86 -0.02 -5.58 6.67
C SER A 86 0.31 -4.14 7.05
N LEU A 87 -0.51 -3.58 7.92
CA LEU A 87 -0.38 -2.27 8.54
C LEU A 87 -0.09 -2.37 10.04
N SER A 88 0.22 -3.55 10.58
CA SER A 88 0.49 -3.73 12.01
C SER A 88 1.55 -2.75 12.54
N GLY A 89 1.37 -2.28 13.77
CA GLY A 89 2.34 -1.38 14.40
C GLY A 89 2.31 0.07 13.86
N ASN A 90 1.36 0.40 12.97
CA ASN A 90 0.99 1.79 12.68
C ASN A 90 -0.08 2.27 13.66
N LYS A 91 -0.10 3.58 13.93
CA LYS A 91 -1.09 4.22 14.81
C LYS A 91 -2.27 4.72 13.97
N LEU A 92 -3.10 3.80 13.52
CA LEU A 92 -4.27 4.13 12.69
C LEU A 92 -5.40 4.69 13.55
N GLY A 93 -6.01 5.80 13.11
CA GLY A 93 -7.19 6.37 13.74
C GLY A 93 -8.47 5.63 13.33
N ALA A 94 -9.57 5.89 14.04
CA ALA A 94 -10.87 5.28 13.74
C ALA A 94 -11.35 5.60 12.31
N SER A 95 -11.05 6.80 11.81
CA SER A 95 -11.33 7.21 10.42
C SER A 95 -10.56 6.36 9.41
N GLY A 96 -9.25 6.15 9.61
CA GLY A 96 -8.45 5.33 8.71
C GLY A 96 -8.91 3.88 8.66
N VAL A 97 -9.20 3.29 9.83
CA VAL A 97 -9.72 1.92 9.94
C VAL A 97 -11.09 1.78 9.25
N LYS A 98 -11.99 2.75 9.43
CA LYS A 98 -13.29 2.76 8.76
C LYS A 98 -13.13 2.79 7.24
N LEU A 99 -12.27 3.66 6.71
CA LEU A 99 -12.04 3.78 5.27
C LEU A 99 -11.49 2.50 4.64
N LEU A 100 -10.53 1.84 5.31
CA LEU A 100 -10.04 0.53 4.88
C LEU A 100 -11.17 -0.50 4.91
N SER A 101 -11.92 -0.58 6.01
CA SER A 101 -13.05 -1.52 6.15
C SER A 101 -14.11 -1.34 5.07
N ASP A 102 -14.41 -0.09 4.70
CA ASP A 102 -15.36 0.19 3.62
C ASP A 102 -14.78 -0.17 2.24
N GLY A 103 -13.46 0.01 2.03
CA GLY A 103 -12.78 -0.49 0.83
C GLY A 103 -12.82 -2.00 0.69
N LEU A 104 -12.73 -2.75 1.80
CA LEU A 104 -12.83 -4.22 1.80
C LEU A 104 -14.22 -4.76 1.47
N LYS A 105 -15.28 -3.95 1.63
CA LYS A 105 -16.65 -4.33 1.26
C LYS A 105 -16.89 -4.23 -0.25
N ASP A 106 -15.97 -3.62 -1.00
CA ASP A 106 -16.09 -3.52 -2.44
C ASP A 106 -15.98 -4.92 -3.07
N PRO A 107 -16.94 -5.34 -3.92
CA PRO A 107 -16.94 -6.66 -4.53
C PRO A 107 -15.74 -6.90 -5.46
N HIS A 108 -15.06 -5.84 -5.90
CA HIS A 108 -13.85 -5.93 -6.72
C HIS A 108 -12.57 -5.91 -5.89
N CYS A 109 -12.65 -5.74 -4.57
CA CYS A 109 -11.49 -5.81 -3.69
C CYS A 109 -10.95 -7.25 -3.66
N PRO A 110 -9.72 -7.50 -4.13
CA PRO A 110 -9.15 -8.84 -4.18
C PRO A 110 -8.46 -9.24 -2.87
N LEU A 111 -8.44 -8.36 -1.86
CA LEU A 111 -7.67 -8.54 -0.64
C LEU A 111 -8.25 -9.69 0.20
N GLU A 112 -7.39 -10.63 0.56
CA GLU A 112 -7.72 -11.82 1.34
C GLU A 112 -7.33 -11.65 2.81
N THR A 113 -6.22 -10.94 3.08
CA THR A 113 -5.70 -10.73 4.42
C THR A 113 -5.33 -9.26 4.67
N LEU A 114 -5.86 -8.70 5.76
CA LEU A 114 -5.46 -7.41 6.32
C LEU A 114 -4.96 -7.62 7.76
N GLY A 115 -3.71 -7.23 8.04
CA GLY A 115 -3.07 -7.38 9.36
C GLY A 115 -2.43 -6.13 9.91
#